data_AF-A0A1G3LC87-F1
#
_entry.id   AF-A0A1G3LC87-F1
#
_cell.length_a   1.000
_cell.length_b   1.000
_cell.length_c   1.000
_cell.angle_alpha   90.00
_cell.angle_beta   90.00
_cell.angle_gamma   90.00
#
_symmetry.space_group_name_H-M   'P 1'
#
loop_
_entity.id
_entity.type
_entity.pdbx_description
1 polymer ?
#
loop_
_entity_poly.entity_id
_entity_poly.type
_entity_poly.pdbx_seq_one_letter_code
_entity_poly.pdbx_strand_id
1 'polypeptide(L)'
;MKNLLALLAFLLLLCACEDPVPTPTPVDPADETSCPAACEHLRELGCEEGEPLEDGTTCETFCVETQEQGHALRPSCVVTITTCAELETKCAQPR
;
A
#
# COMPACT_ATOMS: atom_id res chain seq x y z
N MET A 1 -49.63 -10.57 -13.84
CA MET A 1 -49.18 -10.66 -12.44
C MET A 1 -48.07 -11.67 -12.19
N LYS A 2 -47.96 -12.77 -12.98
CA LYS A 2 -46.91 -13.79 -12.81
C LYS A 2 -45.50 -13.34 -13.24
N ASN A 3 -45.43 -12.40 -14.19
CA ASN A 3 -44.15 -11.86 -14.71
C ASN A 3 -43.57 -10.72 -13.86
N LEU A 4 -44.34 -10.16 -12.92
CA LEU A 4 -43.89 -9.07 -12.04
C LEU A 4 -43.05 -9.61 -10.87
N LEU A 5 -43.39 -10.80 -10.38
CA LEU A 5 -42.65 -11.51 -9.32
C LEU A 5 -41.24 -11.93 -9.77
N ALA A 6 -41.07 -12.27 -11.05
CA ALA A 6 -39.76 -12.66 -11.60
C ALA A 6 -38.79 -11.46 -11.71
N LEU A 7 -39.29 -10.26 -11.99
CA LEU A 7 -38.50 -9.03 -12.08
C LEU A 7 -38.04 -8.53 -10.70
N LEU A 8 -38.88 -8.68 -9.68
CA LEU A 8 -38.55 -8.30 -8.30
C LEU A 8 -37.48 -9.20 -7.68
N ALA A 9 -37.45 -10.49 -8.06
CA ALA A 9 -36.42 -11.43 -7.60
C ALA A 9 -35.03 -11.14 -8.19
N PHE A 10 -34.95 -10.59 -9.41
CA PHE A 10 -33.68 -10.29 -10.07
C PHE A 10 -33.02 -9.00 -9.54
N LEU A 11 -33.80 -8.02 -9.08
CA LEU A 11 -33.29 -6.78 -8.49
C LEU A 11 -32.64 -6.97 -7.10
N LEU A 12 -33.04 -7.99 -6.34
CA LEU A 12 -32.50 -8.27 -5.01
C LEU A 12 -31.10 -8.92 -5.02
N LEU A 13 -30.64 -9.42 -6.18
CA LEU A 13 -29.34 -10.07 -6.34
C LEU A 13 -28.18 -9.10 -6.64
N LEU A 14 -28.46 -7.80 -6.82
CA LEU A 14 -27.46 -6.79 -7.20
C LEU A 14 -26.90 -5.98 -6.01
N CYS A 15 -27.33 -6.26 -4.77
CA CYS A 15 -27.06 -5.39 -3.62
C CYS A 15 -26.06 -5.95 -2.58
N ALA A 16 -25.33 -7.04 -2.87
CA ALA A 16 -24.56 -7.76 -1.84
C ALA A 16 -23.04 -7.84 -2.09
N CYS A 17 -22.46 -6.81 -2.71
CA CYS A 17 -21.01 -6.64 -2.74
C CYS A 17 -20.66 -5.29 -2.10
N GLU A 18 -20.85 -5.17 -0.78
CA GLU A 18 -20.13 -4.15 -0.01
C GLU A 18 -18.74 -4.74 0.27
N ASP A 19 -17.74 -4.28 -0.47
CA ASP A 19 -16.34 -4.59 -0.14
C ASP A 19 -16.10 -4.12 1.30
N PRO A 20 -15.55 -4.97 2.18
CA PRO A 20 -15.24 -4.55 3.54
C PRO A 20 -14.28 -3.37 3.47
N VAL A 21 -14.63 -2.26 4.13
CA VAL A 21 -13.73 -1.11 4.27
C VAL A 21 -12.45 -1.63 4.96
N PRO A 22 -11.28 -1.58 4.30
CA PRO A 22 -10.05 -2.05 4.91
C PRO A 22 -9.81 -1.25 6.18
N THR A 23 -9.63 -1.95 7.29
CA THR A 23 -9.33 -1.32 8.58
C THR A 23 -7.91 -0.77 8.48
N PRO A 24 -7.64 0.49 8.90
CA PRO A 24 -6.29 1.02 8.85
C PRO A 24 -5.35 0.10 9.63
N THR A 25 -4.32 -0.42 8.95
CA THR A 25 -3.32 -1.26 9.61
C THR A 25 -2.47 -0.34 10.49
N PRO A 26 -2.24 -0.70 11.77
CA PRO A 26 -1.41 0.13 12.64
C PRO A 26 -0.03 0.35 12.02
N VAL A 27 0.35 1.61 11.83
CA VAL A 27 1.73 1.99 11.52
C VAL A 27 2.55 1.69 12.77
N ASP A 28 3.64 0.92 12.62
CA ASP A 28 4.60 0.73 13.70
C ASP A 28 5.40 2.03 13.86
N PRO A 29 5.34 2.74 15.00
CA PRO A 29 6.11 3.97 15.20
C PRO A 29 7.62 3.78 15.06
N ALA A 30 8.13 2.55 15.21
CA ALA A 30 9.54 2.25 14.98
C ALA A 30 9.92 2.30 13.50
N ASP A 31 8.96 2.07 12.59
CA ASP A 31 9.18 2.09 11.15
C ASP A 31 9.38 3.52 10.61
N GLU A 32 8.79 4.55 11.23
CA GLU A 32 8.90 5.94 10.74
C GLU A 32 10.36 6.45 10.66
N THR A 33 11.22 5.99 11.57
CA THR A 33 12.62 6.43 11.61
C THR A 33 13.51 5.76 10.56
N SER A 34 13.00 4.75 9.85
CA SER A 34 13.80 3.93 8.93
C SER A 34 13.75 4.40 7.47
N CYS A 35 12.99 5.45 7.14
CA CYS A 35 12.88 5.97 5.78
C CYS A 35 14.24 6.28 5.12
N PRO A 36 15.20 6.98 5.77
CA PRO A 36 16.50 7.27 5.14
C PRO A 36 17.28 6.02 4.75
N ALA A 37 17.33 5.03 5.65
CA ALA A 37 18.05 3.78 5.42
C ALA A 37 17.38 2.92 4.32
N ALA A 38 16.05 2.88 4.31
CA ALA A 38 15.29 2.18 3.27
C ALA A 38 15.53 2.80 1.89
N CYS A 39 15.48 4.13 1.79
CA CYS A 39 15.70 4.85 0.53
C CYS A 39 17.15 4.71 0.03
N GLU A 40 18.14 4.79 0.92
CA GLU A 40 19.53 4.51 0.57
C GLU A 40 19.69 3.09 0.00
N HIS A 41 19.14 2.09 0.70
CA HIS A 41 19.20 0.69 0.27
C HIS A 41 18.52 0.46 -1.09
N LEU A 42 17.36 1.09 -1.33
CA LEU A 42 16.68 1.00 -2.63
C LEU A 42 17.51 1.61 -3.77
N ARG A 43 18.18 2.74 -3.52
CA ARG A 43 19.12 3.33 -4.49
C ARG A 43 20.33 2.41 -4.75
N GLU A 44 20.89 1.80 -3.71
CA GLU A 44 21.99 0.84 -3.86
C GLU A 44 21.60 -0.39 -4.69
N LEU A 45 20.35 -0.85 -4.55
CA LEU A 45 19.78 -1.93 -5.37
C LEU A 45 19.39 -1.49 -6.79
N GLY A 46 19.37 -0.18 -7.07
CA GLY A 46 18.91 0.38 -8.34
C GLY A 46 17.40 0.27 -8.56
N CYS A 47 16.62 0.31 -7.48
CA CYS A 47 15.16 0.30 -7.54
C CYS A 47 14.62 1.70 -7.85
N GLU A 48 13.58 1.77 -8.67
CA GLU A 48 12.93 3.04 -9.06
C GLU A 48 12.36 3.77 -7.84
N GLU A 49 11.89 3.02 -6.83
CA GLU A 49 11.35 3.55 -5.58
C GLU A 49 12.38 4.29 -4.72
N GLY A 50 13.69 4.10 -4.99
CA GLY A 50 14.76 4.86 -4.33
C GLY A 50 15.05 6.21 -4.99
N GLU A 51 14.59 6.41 -6.22
CA GLU A 51 14.83 7.62 -7.02
C GLU A 51 13.79 8.71 -6.72
N PRO A 52 14.11 9.99 -6.99
CA PRO A 52 13.13 11.06 -6.90
C PRO A 52 11.99 10.88 -7.92
N LEU A 53 10.77 11.31 -7.54
CA LEU A 53 9.63 11.41 -8.45
C LEU A 53 9.85 12.51 -9.51
N GLU A 54 9.04 12.51 -10.56
CA GLU A 54 9.13 13.49 -11.66
C GLU A 54 8.99 14.95 -11.19
N ASP A 55 8.26 15.19 -10.10
CA ASP A 55 8.09 16.50 -9.49
C ASP A 55 9.23 16.92 -8.55
N GLY A 56 10.24 16.05 -8.38
CA GLY A 56 11.40 16.25 -7.52
C GLY A 56 11.22 15.78 -6.07
N THR A 57 10.06 15.21 -5.71
CA THR A 57 9.86 14.62 -4.38
C THR A 57 10.84 13.48 -4.15
N THR A 58 11.62 13.53 -3.07
CA THR A 58 12.58 12.46 -2.75
C THR A 58 11.89 11.24 -2.14
N CYS A 59 12.53 10.07 -2.23
CA CYS A 59 12.07 8.85 -1.57
C CYS A 59 11.82 9.08 -0.06
N GLU A 60 12.71 9.80 0.63
CA GLU A 60 12.58 10.05 2.07
C GLU A 60 11.35 10.91 2.39
N THR A 61 11.13 11.99 1.61
CA THR A 61 9.95 12.85 1.77
C THR A 61 8.68 12.06 1.50
N PHE A 62 8.62 11.31 0.40
CA PHE A 62 7.48 10.47 0.08
C PHE A 62 7.18 9.44 1.18
N CYS A 63 8.22 8.78 1.70
CA CYS A 63 8.08 7.77 2.76
C CYS A 63 7.45 8.35 4.02
N VAL A 64 7.98 9.48 4.52
CA VAL A 64 7.48 10.15 5.71
C VAL A 64 6.06 10.67 5.51
N GLU A 65 5.80 11.42 4.43
CA GLU A 65 4.48 12.01 4.18
C GLU A 65 3.40 10.93 3.99
N THR A 66 3.74 9.80 3.36
CA THR A 66 2.82 8.68 3.17
C THR A 66 2.46 8.02 4.50
N GLN A 67 3.45 7.83 5.39
CA GLN A 67 3.21 7.33 6.75
C GLN A 67 2.37 8.31 7.59
N GLU A 68 2.65 9.62 7.50
CA GLU A 68 1.86 10.67 8.17
C GLU A 68 0.40 10.71 7.67
N GLN A 69 0.15 10.34 6.42
CA GLN A 69 -1.19 10.17 5.85
C GLN A 69 -1.90 8.88 6.30
N GLY A 70 -1.25 8.07 7.15
CA GLY A 70 -1.80 6.84 7.71
C GLY A 70 -1.61 5.60 6.82
N HIS A 71 -0.76 5.68 5.80
CA HIS A 71 -0.38 4.51 5.01
C HIS A 71 0.80 3.79 5.65
N ALA A 72 0.59 2.53 6.04
CA ALA A 72 1.62 1.72 6.67
C ALA A 72 2.69 1.26 5.66
N LEU A 73 3.72 2.08 5.49
CA LEU A 73 4.97 1.67 4.87
C LEU A 73 5.84 0.94 5.89
N ARG A 74 6.61 -0.06 5.42
CA ARG A 74 7.52 -0.89 6.24
C ARG A 74 8.99 -0.68 5.88
N PRO A 75 9.55 0.53 6.02
CA PRO A 75 10.94 0.80 5.65
C PRO A 75 11.96 -0.09 6.39
N SER A 76 11.70 -0.55 7.62
CA SER A 76 12.56 -1.54 8.29
C SER A 76 12.55 -2.92 7.61
N CYS A 77 11.49 -3.27 6.89
CA CYS A 77 11.48 -4.47 6.04
C CYS A 77 12.32 -4.24 4.78
N VAL A 78 12.24 -3.05 4.18
CA VAL A 78 12.93 -2.70 2.93
C VAL A 78 14.44 -2.85 3.08
N VAL A 79 15.03 -2.51 4.21
CA VAL A 79 16.49 -2.72 4.42
C VAL A 79 16.91 -4.20 4.43
N THR A 80 15.96 -5.15 4.41
CA THR A 80 16.23 -6.60 4.41
C THR A 80 16.06 -7.26 3.03
N ILE A 81 15.51 -6.54 2.04
CA ILE A 81 15.33 -7.10 0.70
C ILE A 81 16.66 -7.12 -0.07
N THR A 82 16.78 -8.05 -1.01
CA THR A 82 18.00 -8.23 -1.82
C THR A 82 17.80 -7.91 -3.29
N THR A 83 16.56 -7.76 -3.73
CA THR A 83 16.18 -7.36 -5.10
C THR A 83 14.91 -6.53 -5.05
N CYS A 84 14.70 -5.64 -6.01
CA CYS A 84 13.51 -4.78 -6.07
C CYS A 84 12.19 -5.59 -6.13
N ALA A 85 12.22 -6.79 -6.77
CA ALA A 85 11.05 -7.67 -6.86
C ALA A 85 10.57 -8.20 -5.49
N GLU A 86 11.41 -8.15 -4.46
CA GLU A 86 11.05 -8.57 -3.10
C GLU A 86 10.23 -7.51 -2.35
N LEU A 87 10.17 -6.27 -2.83
CA LEU A 87 9.44 -5.19 -2.19
C LEU A 87 7.95 -5.55 -2.02
N GLU A 88 7.30 -5.95 -3.11
CA GLU A 88 5.88 -6.34 -3.15
C GLU A 88 5.59 -7.68 -2.48
N THR A 89 6.57 -8.59 -2.45
CA THR A 89 6.33 -9.97 -1.96
C THR A 89 6.71 -10.15 -0.49
N LYS A 90 7.59 -9.31 0.06
CA LYS A 90 8.04 -9.39 1.46
C LYS A 90 7.62 -8.20 2.32
N CYS A 91 7.53 -7.00 1.73
CA CYS A 91 7.37 -5.76 2.48
C CYS A 91 6.04 -5.05 2.25
N ALA A 92 5.31 -5.35 1.19
CA ALA A 92 3.93 -4.91 1.05
C ALA A 92 3.05 -5.52 2.16
N GLN A 93 2.13 -4.72 2.69
CA GLN A 93 1.10 -5.23 3.59
C GLN A 93 -0.08 -5.81 2.79
N PRO A 94 -0.73 -6.88 3.27
CA PRO A 94 -1.98 -7.33 2.66
C PRO A 94 -3.02 -6.20 2.78
N ARG A 95 -3.67 -5.91 1.65
CA ARG A 95 -4.81 -4.97 1.61
C ARG A 95 -6.01 -5.52 2.36
#